data_AF-A0A914YWB7-F1
#
_entry.id   AF-A0A914YWB7-F1
#
_cell.length_a   1.000
_cell.length_b   1.000
_cell.length_c   1.000
_cell.angle_alpha   90.00
_cell.angle_beta   90.00
_cell.angle_gamma   90.00
#
_symmetry.space_group_name_H-M   'P 1'
#
loop_
_entity.id
_entity.type
_entity.pdbx_description
1 polymer ?
#
loop_
_entity_poly.entity_id
_entity_poly.type
_entity_poly.pdbx_seq_one_letter_code
_entity_poly.pdbx_strand_id
1 'polypeptide(L)'
;MPSLPSCRIIKTKPFENTGIDYCGPFKIKGGKEKSWIILFTCFTTRLVHLEPVTSMASDDFLSAFRRFIARRGAPQYILTDNAKQFKTTASTLDNIWKNAIIDKKAIHYFNENGITWDFITERAPWKGGLYERLVALVKNAIKHALGQTTLTFNDFWTFLSEVESSINSRPLTYVHSNESFVIRPIDFICPKIHTNLPPTPSDDRSGDPSFMPPNVDGGEGLAERYFKTMEYLDKFWENWSKDYLNLLRERNNDQHKNLRGSLQREPILNETVLVYEPDSPRGLWRKAAITKLLKGSDANVRSVEIKYDDGFVTRRAINHLYPLEESV
;
A
#
# COMPACT_ATOMS: atom_id res chain seq x y z
N MET A 1 2.42 12.59 -23.87
CA MET A 1 2.48 12.70 -22.40
C MET A 1 3.73 13.48 -22.02
N PRO A 2 3.69 14.39 -21.03
CA PRO A 2 4.91 15.01 -20.52
C PRO A 2 5.81 13.94 -19.88
N SER A 3 7.13 14.11 -19.98
CA SER A 3 8.11 13.21 -19.39
C SER A 3 7.92 13.11 -17.87
N LEU A 4 7.94 11.88 -17.33
CA LEU A 4 8.00 11.66 -15.89
C LEU A 4 9.31 12.28 -15.34
N PRO A 5 9.32 12.84 -14.11
CA PRO A 5 10.54 13.43 -13.58
C PRO A 5 11.57 12.33 -13.38
N SER A 6 12.86 12.68 -13.46
CA SER A 6 13.98 11.74 -13.32
C SER A 6 13.90 10.92 -12.02
N CYS A 7 13.43 11.51 -10.92
CA CYS A 7 13.20 10.80 -9.65
C CYS A 7 12.19 9.64 -9.72
N ARG A 8 11.43 9.50 -10.82
CA ARG A 8 10.52 8.37 -11.09
C ARG A 8 11.08 7.32 -12.04
N ILE A 9 12.19 7.60 -12.73
CA ILE A 9 12.73 6.74 -13.81
C ILE A 9 14.05 6.09 -13.38
N ILE A 10 14.77 6.69 -12.44
CA ILE A 10 16.04 6.17 -11.94
C ILE A 10 15.78 5.04 -10.95
N LYS A 11 16.47 3.91 -11.13
CA LYS A 11 16.47 2.81 -10.16
C LYS A 11 17.24 3.25 -8.91
N THR A 12 16.54 3.33 -7.79
CA THR A 12 17.10 3.73 -6.50
C THR A 12 16.82 2.67 -5.43
N LYS A 13 17.49 2.78 -4.28
CA LYS A 13 17.13 1.96 -3.11
C LYS A 13 15.70 2.27 -2.64
N PRO A 14 15.04 1.34 -1.92
CA PRO A 14 13.75 1.59 -1.29
C PRO A 14 13.76 2.88 -0.47
N PHE A 15 12.69 3.66 -0.59
CA PHE A 15 12.50 4.95 0.08
C PHE A 15 13.56 6.04 -0.19
N GLU A 16 14.46 5.89 -1.17
CA GLU A 16 15.39 6.97 -1.53
C GLU A 16 14.65 8.23 -2.00
N ASN A 17 13.68 8.03 -2.90
CA ASN A 17 12.73 9.04 -3.34
C ASN A 17 11.39 8.77 -2.66
N THR A 18 11.02 9.63 -1.71
CA THR A 18 9.85 9.43 -0.83
C THR A 18 8.88 10.59 -0.92
N GLY A 19 7.60 10.27 -1.07
CA GLY A 19 6.49 11.21 -0.85
C GLY A 19 5.96 11.09 0.57
N ILE A 20 5.61 12.22 1.19
CA ILE A 20 5.02 12.24 2.53
C ILE A 20 3.70 13.00 2.51
N ASP A 21 2.69 12.43 3.13
CA ASP A 21 1.34 12.98 3.18
C ASP A 21 0.65 12.64 4.51
N TYR A 22 -0.30 13.49 4.94
CA TYR A 22 -1.12 13.24 6.11
C TYR A 22 -2.45 12.60 5.75
N CYS A 23 -2.93 11.70 6.61
CA CYS A 23 -4.30 11.18 6.57
C CYS A 23 -4.96 11.37 7.94
N GLY A 24 -6.23 11.78 7.94
CA GLY A 24 -7.01 11.99 9.16
C GLY A 24 -7.84 13.27 9.09
N PRO A 25 -8.37 13.73 10.24
CA PRO A 25 -8.22 13.13 11.56
C PRO A 25 -9.04 11.85 11.77
N PHE A 26 -8.58 10.97 12.66
CA PHE A 26 -9.28 9.79 13.19
C PHE A 26 -9.59 9.99 14.67
N LYS A 27 -10.70 9.42 15.16
CA LYS A 27 -11.07 9.49 16.58
C LYS A 27 -10.50 8.28 17.32
N ILE A 28 -9.88 8.50 18.47
CA ILE A 28 -9.27 7.46 19.31
C ILE A 28 -10.02 7.33 20.64
N LYS A 29 -10.10 6.11 21.17
CA LYS A 29 -10.76 5.77 22.43
C LYS A 29 -9.91 6.24 23.60
N GLY A 30 -10.53 6.95 24.56
CA GLY A 30 -9.84 7.41 25.78
C GLY A 30 -9.44 8.89 25.79
N GLY A 31 -9.82 9.69 24.79
CA GLY A 31 -9.62 11.14 24.82
C GLY A 31 -10.49 11.92 23.83
N LYS A 32 -10.49 13.26 23.94
CA LYS A 32 -11.01 14.18 22.90
C LYS A 32 -10.06 14.32 21.71
N GLU A 33 -8.94 13.60 21.74
CA GLU A 33 -7.81 13.81 20.86
C GLU A 33 -8.03 13.11 19.53
N LYS A 34 -7.86 13.90 18.48
CA LYS A 34 -7.79 13.41 17.11
C LYS A 34 -6.42 12.77 16.93
N SER A 35 -6.32 11.78 16.06
CA SER A 35 -5.04 11.24 15.62
C SER A 35 -4.94 11.30 14.11
N TRP A 36 -3.72 11.31 13.63
CA TRP A 36 -3.41 11.38 12.21
C TRP A 36 -2.45 10.25 11.86
N ILE A 37 -2.33 10.01 10.57
CA ILE A 37 -1.38 9.05 10.00
C ILE A 37 -0.46 9.87 9.12
N ILE A 38 0.84 9.71 9.31
CA ILE A 38 1.84 10.14 8.34
C ILE A 38 2.08 8.96 7.41
N LEU A 39 1.78 9.16 6.14
CA LEU A 39 1.96 8.18 5.08
C LEU A 39 3.23 8.53 4.31
N PHE A 40 4.18 7.61 4.30
CA PHE A 40 5.36 7.66 3.45
C PHE A 40 5.16 6.70 2.27
N THR A 41 5.46 7.15 1.06
CA THR A 41 5.35 6.32 -0.15
C THR A 41 6.65 6.38 -0.94
N CYS A 42 7.21 5.22 -1.30
CA CYS A 42 8.38 5.15 -2.13
C CYS A 42 8.00 5.27 -3.61
N PHE A 43 8.60 6.22 -4.33
CA PHE A 43 8.33 6.42 -5.75
C PHE A 43 8.87 5.30 -6.63
N THR A 44 9.92 4.62 -6.19
CA THR A 44 10.61 3.57 -6.96
C THR A 44 9.98 2.20 -6.74
N THR A 45 9.91 1.72 -5.49
CA THR A 45 9.45 0.35 -5.17
C THR A 45 7.97 0.27 -4.80
N ARG A 46 7.28 1.42 -4.74
CA ARG A 46 5.85 1.52 -4.40
C ARG A 46 5.50 0.96 -3.01
N LEU A 47 6.50 0.86 -2.13
CA LEU A 47 6.32 0.59 -0.71
C LEU A 47 5.58 1.75 -0.04
N VAL A 48 4.71 1.41 0.90
CA VAL A 48 4.03 2.36 1.78
C VAL A 48 4.48 2.12 3.20
N HIS A 49 4.65 3.19 3.97
CA HIS A 49 4.87 3.14 5.40
C HIS A 49 3.89 4.06 6.14
N LEU A 50 3.28 3.57 7.22
CA LEU A 50 2.25 4.27 7.97
C LEU A 50 2.71 4.49 9.42
N GLU A 51 2.70 5.74 9.85
CA GLU A 51 3.05 6.15 11.21
C GLU A 51 1.88 6.87 11.87
N PRO A 52 1.31 6.33 12.98
CA PRO A 52 0.31 7.04 13.75
C PRO A 52 0.95 8.19 14.55
N VAL A 53 0.26 9.32 14.60
CA VAL A 53 0.62 10.47 15.45
C VAL A 53 -0.60 11.06 16.13
N THR A 54 -0.39 11.63 17.31
CA THR A 54 -1.43 12.25 18.14
C THR A 54 -1.73 13.69 17.76
N SER A 55 -0.87 14.35 16.98
CA SER A 55 -1.11 15.71 16.49
C SER A 55 -0.44 15.97 15.12
N MET A 56 -0.73 17.13 14.53
CA MET A 56 -0.04 17.65 13.34
C MET A 56 1.10 18.62 13.71
N ALA A 57 1.55 18.61 14.97
CA ALA A 57 2.66 19.44 15.41
C ALA A 57 4.01 18.92 14.85
N SER A 58 5.01 19.81 14.79
CA SER A 58 6.30 19.51 14.15
C SER A 58 7.15 18.51 14.95
N ASP A 59 6.99 18.45 16.27
CA ASP A 59 7.63 17.49 17.18
C ASP A 59 7.12 16.05 16.99
N ASP A 60 5.81 15.88 16.85
CA ASP A 60 5.17 14.60 16.52
C ASP A 60 5.63 14.11 15.14
N PHE A 61 5.66 15.02 14.15
CA PHE A 61 6.19 14.71 12.83
C PHE A 61 7.66 14.30 12.88
N LEU A 62 8.52 15.05 13.57
CA LEU A 62 9.94 14.75 13.67
C LEU A 62 10.17 13.38 14.31
N SER A 63 9.42 13.04 15.35
CA SER A 63 9.50 11.75 16.02
C SER A 63 9.10 10.60 15.07
N ALA A 64 8.01 10.76 14.33
CA ALA A 64 7.59 9.79 13.32
C ALA A 64 8.60 9.65 12.17
N PHE A 65 9.15 10.77 11.71
CA PHE A 65 10.16 10.78 10.65
C PHE A 65 11.44 10.04 11.08
N ARG A 66 11.89 10.23 12.33
CA ARG A 66 13.03 9.48 12.88
C ARG A 66 12.75 7.98 12.98
N ARG A 67 11.54 7.57 13.38
CA ARG A 67 11.14 6.15 13.39
C ARG A 67 11.10 5.56 11.98
N PHE A 68 10.60 6.32 11.00
CA PHE A 68 10.64 5.93 9.59
C PHE A 68 12.08 5.70 9.12
N ILE A 69 12.99 6.66 9.34
CA ILE A 69 14.41 6.54 8.97
C ILE A 69 15.05 5.32 9.64
N ALA A 70 14.79 5.11 10.93
CA ALA A 70 15.36 3.99 11.67
C ALA A 70 14.91 2.62 11.12
N ARG A 71 13.70 2.54 10.54
CA ARG A 71 13.13 1.28 10.01
C ARG A 71 13.36 1.09 8.51
N ARG A 72 13.43 2.18 7.74
CA ARG A 72 13.41 2.17 6.26
C ARG A 72 14.66 2.75 5.62
N GLY A 73 15.52 3.40 6.40
CA GLY A 73 16.69 4.14 5.92
C GLY A 73 16.37 5.60 5.63
N ALA A 74 17.42 6.42 5.54
CA ALA A 74 17.28 7.84 5.23
C ALA A 74 16.97 8.05 3.73
N PRO A 75 15.92 8.82 3.39
CA PRO A 75 15.66 9.21 2.02
C PRO A 75 16.74 10.20 1.55
N GLN A 76 16.99 10.25 0.24
CA GLN A 76 17.81 11.32 -0.36
C GLN A 76 16.93 12.44 -0.93
N TYR A 77 15.69 12.12 -1.31
CA TYR A 77 14.73 13.07 -1.83
C TYR A 77 13.38 12.88 -1.14
N ILE A 78 12.84 13.98 -0.65
CA ILE A 78 11.51 14.07 -0.06
C ILE A 78 10.66 15.05 -0.87
N LEU A 79 9.42 14.65 -1.15
CA LEU A 79 8.39 15.53 -1.69
C LEU A 79 7.19 15.58 -0.75
N THR A 80 6.81 16.78 -0.32
CA THR A 80 5.62 17.01 0.54
C THR A 80 4.70 18.09 -0.02
N ASP A 81 3.48 18.17 0.51
CA ASP A 81 2.64 19.35 0.29
C ASP A 81 3.21 20.59 1.04
N ASN A 82 2.57 21.75 0.80
CA ASN A 82 2.98 23.02 1.40
C ASN A 82 2.53 23.21 2.86
N ALA A 83 2.13 22.16 3.58
CA ALA A 83 1.66 22.31 4.94
C ALA A 83 2.76 22.85 5.88
N LYS A 84 2.36 23.68 6.85
CA LYS A 84 3.28 24.45 7.69
C LYS A 84 4.25 23.55 8.47
N GLN A 85 3.78 22.41 8.98
CA GLN A 85 4.58 21.47 9.75
C GLN A 85 5.73 20.85 8.94
N PHE A 86 5.53 20.60 7.64
CA PHE A 86 6.61 20.12 6.77
C PHE A 86 7.63 21.23 6.50
N LYS A 87 7.18 22.46 6.25
CA LYS A 87 8.08 23.61 6.07
C LYS A 87 8.93 23.88 7.31
N THR A 88 8.33 23.86 8.49
CA THR A 88 9.03 24.03 9.77
C THR A 88 10.03 22.91 10.01
N THR A 89 9.67 21.66 9.72
CA THR A 89 10.59 20.54 9.94
C THR A 89 11.74 20.55 8.94
N ALA A 90 11.47 20.83 7.66
CA ALA A 90 12.50 20.92 6.63
C ALA A 90 13.53 22.02 6.97
N SER A 91 13.08 23.21 7.38
CA SER A 91 14.00 24.29 7.78
C SER A 91 14.77 23.96 9.05
N THR A 92 14.14 23.27 10.01
CA THR A 92 14.79 22.83 11.25
C THR A 92 15.88 21.80 10.96
N LEU A 93 15.58 20.79 10.13
CA LEU A 93 16.55 19.76 9.73
C LEU A 93 17.70 20.35 8.94
N ASP A 94 17.43 21.26 8.00
CA ASP A 94 18.46 21.96 7.22
C ASP A 94 19.39 22.77 8.14
N ASN A 95 18.85 23.50 9.11
CA ASN A 95 19.65 24.23 10.11
C ASN A 95 20.47 23.28 11.00
N ILE A 96 19.88 22.18 11.47
CA ILE A 96 20.60 21.20 12.30
C ILE A 96 21.73 20.58 11.48
N TRP A 97 21.50 20.17 10.24
CA TRP A 97 22.56 19.60 9.41
C TRP A 97 23.65 20.60 9.08
N LYS A 98 23.32 21.86 8.78
CA LYS A 98 24.34 22.90 8.56
C LYS A 98 25.20 23.18 9.79
N ASN A 99 24.61 23.10 10.99
CA ASN A 99 25.29 23.49 12.24
C ASN A 99 25.89 22.31 13.03
N ALA A 100 25.37 21.09 12.88
CA ALA A 100 25.81 19.92 13.66
C ALA A 100 27.12 19.32 13.15
N ILE A 101 27.57 19.69 11.95
CA ILE A 101 28.71 19.06 11.33
C ILE A 101 29.99 19.86 11.57
N ILE A 102 30.72 19.48 12.62
CA ILE A 102 32.01 20.08 12.99
C ILE A 102 33.18 19.38 12.26
N ASP A 103 33.01 18.11 11.86
CA ASP A 103 34.05 17.29 11.20
C ASP A 103 33.95 17.34 9.67
N LYS A 104 35.05 17.71 9.00
CA LYS A 104 35.17 17.76 7.52
C LYS A 104 34.78 16.45 6.82
N LYS A 105 35.03 15.28 7.42
CA LYS A 105 34.64 13.97 6.83
C LYS A 105 33.13 13.76 6.90
N ALA A 106 32.51 14.17 8.00
CA ALA A 106 31.06 14.17 8.13
C ALA A 106 30.42 15.18 7.16
N ILE A 107 31.03 16.35 6.93
CA ILE A 107 30.51 17.35 5.96
C ILE A 107 30.43 16.75 4.57
N HIS A 108 31.47 16.06 4.12
CA HIS A 108 31.48 15.42 2.82
C HIS A 108 30.40 14.33 2.71
N TYR A 109 30.32 13.44 3.71
CA TYR A 109 29.29 12.39 3.73
C TYR A 109 27.86 12.97 3.70
N PHE A 110 27.58 14.03 4.46
CA PHE A 110 26.26 14.66 4.50
C PHE A 110 25.97 15.54 3.28
N ASN A 111 26.97 16.10 2.61
CA ASN A 111 26.77 16.78 1.33
C ASN A 111 26.44 15.78 0.21
N GLU A 112 27.02 14.58 0.24
CA GLU A 112 26.75 13.51 -0.72
C GLU A 112 25.49 12.70 -0.39
N ASN A 113 25.13 12.56 0.89
CA ASN A 113 23.99 11.76 1.37
C ASN A 113 22.89 12.62 2.03
N GLY A 114 22.90 13.93 1.77
CA GLY A 114 21.95 14.88 2.33
C GLY A 114 20.53 14.63 1.84
N ILE A 115 19.56 15.11 2.60
CA ILE A 115 18.15 15.01 2.22
C ILE A 115 17.76 16.27 1.46
N THR A 116 17.47 16.13 0.17
CA THR A 116 16.83 17.18 -0.63
C THR A 116 15.33 17.16 -0.33
N TRP A 117 14.79 18.30 0.08
CA TRP A 117 13.37 18.42 0.44
C TRP A 117 12.67 19.43 -0.45
N ASP A 118 11.78 18.94 -1.29
CA ASP A 118 10.96 19.75 -2.18
C ASP A 118 9.49 19.81 -1.74
N PHE A 119 8.85 20.91 -2.11
CA PHE A 119 7.43 21.15 -1.87
C PHE A 119 6.69 21.17 -3.21
N ILE A 120 5.51 20.54 -3.25
CA ILE A 120 4.67 20.55 -4.44
C ILE A 120 4.36 22.01 -4.83
N THR A 121 4.54 22.37 -6.09
CA THR A 121 4.19 23.72 -6.58
C THR A 121 2.68 23.96 -6.41
N GLU A 122 2.29 25.13 -5.88
CA GLU A 122 0.88 25.49 -5.69
C GLU A 122 0.10 25.40 -7.02
N ARG A 123 -1.07 24.76 -7.00
CA ARG A 123 -1.89 24.48 -8.21
C ARG A 123 -1.17 23.67 -9.29
N ALA A 124 -0.10 22.96 -8.91
CA ALA A 124 0.46 21.90 -9.71
C ALA A 124 0.16 20.50 -9.14
N PRO A 125 -1.11 20.03 -9.17
CA PRO A 125 -1.43 18.61 -8.94
C PRO A 125 -0.82 17.68 -10.01
N TRP A 126 0.06 18.19 -10.87
CA TRP A 126 0.36 17.68 -12.20
C TRP A 126 1.58 16.77 -12.26
N LYS A 127 1.57 15.64 -11.56
CA LYS A 127 2.05 14.42 -12.23
C LYS A 127 1.22 13.18 -11.88
N GLY A 128 -0.08 13.34 -11.63
CA GLY A 128 -1.18 12.35 -11.78
C GLY A 128 -0.77 10.89 -11.79
N GLY A 129 0.02 10.50 -10.80
CA GLY A 129 0.84 9.30 -10.85
C GLY A 129 0.04 8.12 -10.35
N LEU A 130 0.41 6.91 -10.75
CA LEU A 130 -0.16 5.70 -10.18
C LEU A 130 -0.07 5.70 -8.64
N TYR A 131 1.01 6.26 -8.06
CA TYR A 131 1.15 6.38 -6.62
C TYR A 131 0.18 7.40 -5.99
N GLU A 132 -0.20 8.49 -6.65
CA GLU A 132 -1.15 9.47 -6.07
C GLU A 132 -2.54 8.85 -5.95
N ARG A 133 -2.96 8.13 -7.01
CA ARG A 133 -4.20 7.34 -6.98
C ARG A 133 -4.12 6.26 -5.91
N LEU A 134 -3.01 5.52 -5.84
CA LEU A 134 -2.79 4.49 -4.82
C LEU A 134 -2.89 5.06 -3.39
N VAL A 135 -2.22 6.19 -3.12
CA VAL A 135 -2.26 6.85 -1.81
C VAL A 135 -3.68 7.29 -1.48
N ALA A 136 -4.43 7.83 -2.44
CA ALA A 136 -5.83 8.18 -2.26
C ALA A 136 -6.69 6.95 -1.92
N LEU A 137 -6.49 5.82 -2.62
CA LEU A 137 -7.18 4.56 -2.31
C LEU A 137 -6.87 4.05 -0.90
N VAL A 138 -5.59 4.03 -0.51
CA VAL A 138 -5.17 3.63 0.84
C VAL A 138 -5.88 4.49 1.89
N LYS A 139 -5.86 5.82 1.71
CA LYS A 139 -6.50 6.76 2.63
C LYS A 139 -8.00 6.51 2.74
N ASN A 140 -8.69 6.29 1.62
CA ASN A 140 -10.11 6.06 1.58
C ASN A 140 -10.48 4.71 2.23
N ALA A 141 -9.75 3.64 1.90
CA ALA A 141 -9.96 2.31 2.50
C ALA A 141 -9.78 2.34 4.03
N ILE A 142 -8.76 3.05 4.54
CA ILE A 142 -8.56 3.23 6.00
C ILE A 142 -9.74 4.00 6.62
N LYS A 143 -10.18 5.10 5.99
CA LYS A 143 -11.32 5.90 6.47
C LYS A 143 -12.62 5.09 6.51
N HIS A 144 -12.88 4.27 5.49
CA HIS A 144 -14.05 3.40 5.45
C HIS A 144 -13.99 2.30 6.50
N ALA A 145 -12.81 1.67 6.67
CA ALA A 145 -12.62 0.61 7.65
C ALA A 145 -12.87 1.10 9.09
N LEU A 146 -12.35 2.28 9.43
CA LEU A 146 -12.46 2.83 10.79
C LEU A 146 -13.78 3.57 11.01
N GLY A 147 -14.36 4.22 10.00
CA GLY A 147 -15.64 4.91 10.12
C GLY A 147 -15.70 5.89 11.30
N GLN A 148 -16.65 5.69 12.21
CA GLN A 148 -16.78 6.46 13.47
C GLN A 148 -16.19 5.74 14.70
N THR A 149 -15.57 4.59 14.50
CA THR A 149 -14.99 3.76 15.56
C THR A 149 -13.94 4.53 16.34
N THR A 150 -13.82 4.20 17.63
CA THR A 150 -12.72 4.62 18.48
C THR A 150 -11.87 3.41 18.87
N LEU A 151 -10.65 3.33 18.32
CA LEU A 151 -9.60 2.40 18.74
C LEU A 151 -8.73 3.06 19.80
N THR A 152 -8.11 2.31 20.73
CA THR A 152 -7.02 2.89 21.54
C THR A 152 -5.84 3.25 20.63
N PHE A 153 -4.94 4.13 21.07
CA PHE A 153 -3.77 4.49 20.24
C PHE A 153 -2.91 3.26 19.90
N ASN A 154 -2.78 2.33 20.84
CA ASN A 154 -2.06 1.08 20.61
C ASN A 154 -2.76 0.19 19.56
N ASP A 155 -4.09 0.05 19.63
CA ASP A 155 -4.85 -0.72 18.63
C ASP A 155 -4.81 -0.08 17.27
N PHE A 156 -4.86 1.26 17.23
CA PHE A 156 -4.72 2.02 16.00
C PHE A 156 -3.34 1.78 15.36
N TRP A 157 -2.27 1.78 16.16
CA TRP A 157 -0.93 1.46 15.67
C TRP A 157 -0.85 0.02 15.13
N THR A 158 -1.35 -0.97 15.87
CA THR A 158 -1.39 -2.37 15.41
C THR A 158 -2.15 -2.49 14.09
N PHE A 159 -3.36 -1.93 14.02
CA PHE A 159 -4.18 -1.90 12.81
C PHE A 159 -3.41 -1.31 11.62
N LEU A 160 -2.75 -0.17 11.78
CA LEU A 160 -1.98 0.45 10.70
C LEU A 160 -0.79 -0.39 10.25
N SER A 161 -0.16 -1.11 11.17
CA SER A 161 0.96 -2.00 10.84
C SER A 161 0.51 -3.17 9.97
N GLU A 162 -0.68 -3.71 10.24
CA GLU A 162 -1.27 -4.80 9.44
C GLU A 162 -1.85 -4.31 8.10
N VAL A 163 -2.41 -3.09 8.08
CA VAL A 163 -2.79 -2.39 6.85
C VAL A 163 -1.57 -2.18 5.95
N GLU A 164 -0.46 -1.67 6.50
CA GLU A 164 0.80 -1.49 5.79
C GLU A 164 1.26 -2.82 5.16
N SER A 165 1.20 -3.91 5.92
CA SER A 165 1.58 -5.22 5.41
C SER A 165 0.68 -5.70 4.27
N SER A 166 -0.63 -5.47 4.39
CA SER A 166 -1.63 -5.83 3.36
C SER A 166 -1.41 -5.07 2.05
N ILE A 167 -1.10 -3.77 2.14
CA ILE A 167 -0.79 -2.91 0.97
C ILE A 167 0.52 -3.35 0.31
N ASN A 168 1.54 -3.65 1.11
CA ASN A 168 2.87 -4.01 0.62
C ASN A 168 2.98 -5.48 0.15
N SER A 169 1.94 -6.28 0.38
CA SER A 169 1.83 -7.67 -0.12
C SER A 169 1.17 -7.79 -1.50
N ARG A 170 0.75 -6.67 -2.10
CA ARG A 170 0.11 -6.67 -3.42
C ARG A 170 1.09 -7.09 -4.54
N PRO A 171 0.68 -7.90 -5.52
CA PRO A 171 1.52 -8.26 -6.66
C PRO A 171 1.78 -7.08 -7.60
N LEU A 172 3.06 -6.75 -7.86
CA LEU A 172 3.44 -5.73 -8.84
C LEU A 172 3.64 -6.33 -10.23
N THR A 173 4.42 -7.40 -10.32
CA THR A 173 4.76 -8.06 -11.58
C THR A 173 5.12 -9.52 -11.31
N TYR A 174 5.26 -10.31 -12.37
CA TYR A 174 5.63 -11.71 -12.30
C TYR A 174 7.03 -11.92 -12.87
N VAL A 175 7.67 -13.03 -12.49
CA VAL A 175 8.96 -13.40 -13.04
C VAL A 175 8.74 -14.33 -14.23
N HIS A 176 9.20 -13.98 -15.42
CA HIS A 176 8.98 -14.78 -16.63
C HIS A 176 9.50 -16.23 -16.54
N SER A 177 10.52 -16.50 -15.71
CA SER A 177 11.02 -17.85 -15.48
C SER A 177 10.16 -18.70 -14.54
N ASN A 178 9.24 -18.07 -13.80
CA ASN A 178 8.29 -18.73 -12.91
C ASN A 178 7.02 -17.88 -12.80
N GLU A 179 6.04 -18.18 -13.66
CA GLU A 179 4.77 -17.47 -13.78
C GLU A 179 3.97 -17.41 -12.46
N SER A 180 4.20 -18.37 -11.55
CA SER A 180 3.59 -18.42 -10.21
C SER A 180 4.29 -17.52 -9.18
N PHE A 181 5.48 -17.01 -9.46
CA PHE A 181 6.18 -16.11 -8.56
C PHE A 181 5.93 -14.64 -8.95
N VAL A 182 5.39 -13.89 -8.00
CA VAL A 182 5.13 -12.45 -8.13
C VAL A 182 6.06 -11.66 -7.22
N ILE A 183 6.56 -10.54 -7.74
CA ILE A 183 7.30 -9.56 -6.97
C ILE A 183 6.29 -8.60 -6.35
N ARG A 184 6.35 -8.44 -5.03
CA ARG A 184 5.53 -7.50 -4.24
C ARG A 184 6.40 -6.34 -3.77
N PRO A 185 5.82 -5.18 -3.37
CA PRO A 185 6.59 -4.08 -2.79
C PRO A 185 7.46 -4.53 -1.60
N ILE A 186 6.91 -5.38 -0.74
CA ILE A 186 7.63 -5.89 0.44
C ILE A 186 8.87 -6.70 0.08
N ASP A 187 8.90 -7.34 -1.09
CA ASP A 187 10.02 -8.19 -1.48
C ASP A 187 11.31 -7.40 -1.75
N PHE A 188 11.24 -6.07 -1.91
CA PHE A 188 12.40 -5.20 -2.02
C PHE A 188 13.12 -4.94 -0.69
N ILE A 189 12.48 -5.26 0.44
CA ILE A 189 13.06 -5.08 1.78
C ILE A 189 13.10 -6.38 2.59
N CYS A 190 12.10 -7.24 2.44
CA CYS A 190 11.99 -8.53 3.11
C CYS A 190 11.45 -9.57 2.10
N PRO A 191 12.32 -10.12 1.23
CA PRO A 191 11.92 -11.09 0.22
C PRO A 191 11.18 -12.29 0.84
N LYS A 192 10.07 -12.71 0.22
CA LYS A 192 9.30 -13.91 0.59
C LYS A 192 8.71 -13.89 2.00
N ILE A 193 8.58 -12.71 2.62
CA ILE A 193 7.91 -12.60 3.92
C ILE A 193 6.42 -12.94 3.81
N HIS A 194 5.91 -13.62 4.84
CA HIS A 194 4.50 -13.91 5.04
C HIS A 194 4.06 -13.29 6.36
N THR A 195 3.00 -12.48 6.31
CA THR A 195 2.49 -11.72 7.46
C THR A 195 1.03 -12.00 7.77
N ASN A 196 0.44 -13.01 7.13
CA ASN A 196 -0.96 -13.34 7.34
C ASN A 196 -1.11 -14.02 8.70
N LEU A 197 -1.85 -13.37 9.59
CA LEU A 197 -2.35 -14.01 10.80
C LEU A 197 -3.60 -14.83 10.46
N PRO A 198 -3.97 -15.83 11.29
CA PRO A 198 -5.19 -16.59 11.10
C PRO A 198 -6.38 -15.64 11.00
N PRO A 199 -7.27 -15.82 10.00
CA PRO A 199 -8.48 -15.01 9.90
C PRO A 199 -9.35 -15.20 11.14
N THR A 200 -10.32 -14.30 11.31
CA THR A 200 -11.47 -14.56 12.18
C THR A 200 -12.01 -15.96 11.86
N PRO A 201 -12.19 -16.84 12.87
CA PRO A 201 -12.91 -18.07 12.64
C PRO A 201 -14.23 -17.70 11.98
N SER A 202 -14.52 -18.30 10.81
CA SER A 202 -15.89 -18.35 10.32
C SER A 202 -16.78 -18.81 11.46
N ASP A 203 -18.01 -18.29 11.58
CA ASP A 203 -18.99 -18.49 12.66
C ASP A 203 -19.24 -19.94 13.16
N ASP A 204 -18.53 -20.92 12.62
CA ASP A 204 -18.28 -22.21 13.24
C ASP A 204 -17.51 -22.03 14.56
N ARG A 205 -18.24 -21.64 15.60
CA ARG A 205 -17.93 -21.83 17.02
C ARG A 205 -17.91 -23.33 17.38
N SER A 206 -17.44 -24.17 16.47
CA SER A 206 -17.13 -25.59 16.64
C SER A 206 -15.69 -25.79 17.16
N GLY A 207 -15.00 -24.69 17.52
CA GLY A 207 -13.82 -24.72 18.37
C GLY A 207 -14.19 -25.05 19.82
N ASP A 208 -13.32 -25.83 20.47
CA ASP A 208 -13.41 -26.29 21.85
C ASP A 208 -14.13 -25.30 22.80
N PRO A 209 -15.32 -25.65 23.32
CA PRO A 209 -16.08 -24.82 24.27
C PRO A 209 -15.29 -24.45 25.53
N SER A 210 -14.17 -25.11 25.80
CA SER A 210 -13.31 -24.87 26.95
C SER A 210 -12.24 -23.77 26.74
N PHE A 211 -12.05 -23.26 25.51
CA PHE A 211 -11.16 -22.13 25.28
C PHE A 211 -11.84 -20.82 25.70
N MET A 212 -11.88 -20.59 27.01
CA MET A 212 -12.14 -19.28 27.57
C MET A 212 -10.78 -18.57 27.74
N PRO A 213 -10.42 -17.58 26.90
CA PRO A 213 -9.24 -16.78 27.18
C PRO A 213 -9.42 -16.18 28.59
N PRO A 214 -8.39 -16.23 29.45
CA PRO A 214 -8.52 -15.77 30.82
C PRO A 214 -9.01 -14.31 30.81
N ASN A 215 -10.17 -14.08 31.43
CA ASN A 215 -10.68 -12.74 31.67
C ASN A 215 -9.73 -12.06 32.63
N VAL A 216 -8.83 -11.23 32.10
CA VAL A 216 -7.96 -10.38 32.91
C VAL A 216 -8.80 -9.18 33.34
N ASP A 217 -9.26 -9.21 34.59
CA ASP A 217 -9.83 -8.13 35.41
C ASP A 217 -10.49 -6.95 34.63
N GLY A 218 -11.80 -7.03 34.42
CA GLY A 218 -12.68 -5.87 34.13
C GLY A 218 -12.51 -5.16 32.78
N GLY A 219 -11.61 -5.64 31.90
CA GLY A 219 -11.41 -5.12 30.54
C GLY A 219 -12.07 -5.95 29.42
N GLU A 220 -12.11 -5.40 28.21
CA GLU A 220 -12.42 -6.13 26.96
C GLU A 220 -11.44 -7.31 26.85
N GLY A 221 -11.94 -8.54 26.73
CA GLY A 221 -11.12 -9.75 26.75
C GLY A 221 -10.07 -9.74 25.62
N LEU A 222 -8.90 -10.36 25.83
CA LEU A 222 -7.81 -10.34 24.84
C LEU A 222 -8.27 -10.83 23.45
N ALA A 223 -9.08 -11.89 23.41
CA ALA A 223 -9.63 -12.41 22.15
C ALA A 223 -10.65 -11.47 21.52
N GLU A 224 -11.51 -10.83 22.31
CA GLU A 224 -12.49 -9.86 21.83
C GLU A 224 -11.79 -8.66 21.17
N ARG A 225 -10.76 -8.13 21.83
CA ARG A 225 -9.91 -7.06 21.29
C ARG A 225 -9.23 -7.47 19.98
N TYR A 226 -8.68 -8.69 19.92
CA TYR A 226 -8.09 -9.25 18.70
C TYR A 226 -9.12 -9.32 17.56
N PHE A 227 -10.26 -9.98 17.77
CA PHE A 227 -11.29 -10.16 16.75
C PHE A 227 -11.86 -8.84 16.25
N LYS A 228 -12.02 -7.86 17.14
CA LYS A 228 -12.43 -6.51 16.77
C LYS A 228 -11.44 -5.81 15.86
N THR A 229 -10.13 -5.91 16.14
CA THR A 229 -9.11 -5.37 15.23
C THR A 229 -9.10 -6.11 13.88
N MET A 230 -9.35 -7.41 13.88
CA MET A 230 -9.49 -8.20 12.64
C MET A 230 -10.69 -7.76 11.81
N GLU A 231 -11.85 -7.47 12.43
CA GLU A 231 -13.04 -6.98 11.71
C GLU A 231 -12.75 -5.69 10.94
N TYR A 232 -11.98 -4.75 11.52
CA TYR A 232 -11.59 -3.54 10.82
C TYR A 232 -10.61 -3.83 9.67
N LEU A 233 -9.72 -4.79 9.84
CA LEU A 233 -8.80 -5.20 8.77
C LEU A 233 -9.54 -5.89 7.62
N ASP A 234 -10.58 -6.67 7.91
CA ASP A 234 -11.41 -7.31 6.89
C ASP A 234 -12.19 -6.24 6.10
N LYS A 235 -12.78 -5.25 6.78
CA LYS A 235 -13.40 -4.07 6.13
C LYS A 235 -12.41 -3.26 5.30
N PHE A 236 -11.18 -3.08 5.80
CA PHE A 236 -10.12 -2.43 5.04
C PHE A 236 -9.82 -3.23 3.78
N TRP A 237 -9.62 -4.54 3.91
CA TRP A 237 -9.25 -5.43 2.82
C TRP A 237 -10.31 -5.47 1.72
N GLU A 238 -11.58 -5.56 2.07
CA GLU A 238 -12.69 -5.58 1.11
C GLU A 238 -12.66 -4.34 0.21
N ASN A 239 -12.57 -3.15 0.81
CA ASN A 239 -12.53 -1.89 0.07
C ASN A 239 -11.22 -1.72 -0.70
N TRP A 240 -10.08 -1.97 -0.04
CA TRP A 240 -8.75 -1.86 -0.62
C TRP A 240 -8.56 -2.77 -1.84
N SER A 241 -8.90 -4.05 -1.70
CA SER A 241 -8.68 -5.03 -2.76
C SER A 241 -9.54 -4.72 -3.99
N LYS A 242 -10.81 -4.41 -3.77
CA LYS A 242 -11.75 -4.00 -4.83
C LYS A 242 -11.30 -2.73 -5.55
N ASP A 243 -10.96 -1.68 -4.80
CA ASP A 243 -10.54 -0.41 -5.38
C ASP A 243 -9.21 -0.51 -6.11
N TYR A 244 -8.27 -1.31 -5.59
CA TYR A 244 -7.00 -1.57 -6.26
C TYR A 244 -7.20 -2.32 -7.58
N LEU A 245 -8.05 -3.33 -7.62
CA LEU A 245 -8.39 -4.04 -8.87
C LEU A 245 -9.05 -3.10 -9.89
N ASN A 246 -9.94 -2.21 -9.44
CA ASN A 246 -10.53 -1.19 -10.31
C ASN A 246 -9.47 -0.21 -10.88
N LEU A 247 -8.51 0.21 -10.05
CA LEU A 247 -7.39 1.05 -10.49
C LEU A 247 -6.56 0.36 -11.58
N LEU A 248 -6.28 -0.94 -11.44
CA LEU A 248 -5.57 -1.72 -12.45
C LEU A 248 -6.36 -1.75 -13.76
N ARG A 249 -7.68 -1.98 -13.69
CA ARG A 249 -8.56 -1.96 -14.87
C ARG A 249 -8.56 -0.62 -15.60
N GLU A 250 -8.71 0.47 -14.87
CA GLU A 250 -8.70 1.83 -15.45
C GLU A 250 -7.39 2.14 -16.16
N ARG A 251 -6.24 1.76 -15.57
CA ARG A 251 -4.92 1.94 -16.18
C ARG A 251 -4.84 1.28 -17.56
N ASN A 252 -5.28 0.03 -17.69
CA ASN A 252 -5.18 -0.66 -18.98
C ASN A 252 -6.05 -0.02 -20.05
N ASN A 253 -7.24 0.46 -19.67
CA ASN A 253 -8.12 1.15 -20.61
C ASN A 253 -7.52 2.51 -21.05
N ASP A 254 -6.86 3.24 -20.14
CA ASP A 254 -6.22 4.52 -20.44
C ASP A 254 -4.98 4.38 -21.34
N GLN A 255 -4.21 3.28 -21.24
CA GLN A 255 -3.07 3.00 -22.13
C GLN A 255 -3.50 2.73 -23.58
N HIS A 256 -4.75 2.30 -23.79
CA HIS A 256 -5.31 1.98 -25.12
C HIS A 256 -6.37 2.99 -25.58
N LYS A 257 -6.12 4.30 -25.39
CA LYS A 257 -6.95 5.37 -25.98
C LYS A 257 -6.76 5.48 -27.50
N ASN A 258 -7.34 4.53 -28.23
CA ASN A 258 -7.89 4.81 -29.56
C ASN A 258 -9.39 5.10 -29.41
N LEU A 259 -9.82 6.18 -30.06
CA LEU A 259 -11.17 6.71 -30.04
C LEU A 259 -12.16 5.70 -30.67
N ARG A 260 -13.28 5.48 -29.96
CA ARG A 260 -14.48 4.69 -30.31
C ARG A 260 -14.38 3.18 -29.99
N GLY A 261 -15.10 2.78 -28.95
CA GLY A 261 -15.29 1.39 -28.53
C GLY A 261 -14.28 0.98 -27.46
N SER A 262 -14.75 0.41 -26.35
CA SER A 262 -13.92 -0.07 -25.25
C SER A 262 -13.10 -1.27 -25.70
N LEU A 263 -11.96 -1.05 -26.37
CA LEU A 263 -11.01 -2.14 -26.61
C LEU A 263 -10.26 -2.38 -25.30
N GLN A 264 -10.79 -3.30 -24.49
CA GLN A 264 -10.06 -3.93 -23.40
C GLN A 264 -8.77 -4.51 -24.00
N ARG A 265 -7.62 -4.28 -23.35
CA ARG A 265 -6.34 -4.96 -23.69
C ARG A 265 -6.62 -6.43 -23.97
N GLU A 266 -6.26 -6.90 -25.16
CA GLU A 266 -6.44 -8.31 -25.48
C GLU A 266 -5.57 -9.14 -24.51
N PRO A 267 -6.14 -10.16 -23.85
CA PRO A 267 -5.39 -11.02 -22.94
C PRO A 267 -4.23 -11.70 -23.68
N ILE A 268 -3.06 -11.74 -23.04
CA ILE A 268 -1.86 -12.33 -23.62
C ILE A 268 -1.71 -13.78 -23.14
N LEU A 269 -1.34 -14.68 -24.06
CA LEU A 269 -1.06 -16.07 -23.70
C LEU A 269 0.15 -16.14 -22.76
N ASN A 270 0.08 -16.99 -21.74
CA ASN A 270 1.07 -17.17 -20.66
C ASN A 270 1.25 -15.93 -19.76
N GLU A 271 0.32 -14.97 -19.80
CA GLU A 271 0.33 -13.86 -18.88
C GLU A 271 -0.21 -14.26 -17.50
N THR A 272 0.51 -13.90 -16.44
CA THR A 272 0.00 -13.97 -15.06
C THR A 272 -0.90 -12.79 -14.75
N VAL A 273 -2.14 -13.08 -14.35
CA VAL A 273 -3.16 -12.10 -13.99
C VAL A 273 -3.68 -12.34 -12.58
N LEU A 274 -4.22 -11.29 -11.96
CA LEU A 274 -5.03 -11.41 -10.74
C LEU A 274 -6.43 -11.87 -11.12
N VAL A 275 -6.99 -12.74 -10.27
CA VAL A 275 -8.35 -13.27 -10.42
C VAL A 275 -9.19 -12.69 -9.29
N TYR A 276 -10.27 -11.98 -9.63
CA TYR A 276 -11.25 -11.57 -8.63
C TYR A 276 -12.15 -12.75 -8.28
N GLU A 277 -12.08 -13.18 -7.03
CA GLU A 277 -13.00 -14.14 -6.44
C GLU A 277 -13.73 -13.47 -5.28
N PRO A 278 -15.07 -13.42 -5.29
CA PRO A 278 -15.85 -13.10 -4.11
C PRO A 278 -15.36 -13.94 -2.93
N ASP A 279 -15.28 -13.35 -1.74
CA ASP A 279 -14.92 -14.04 -0.49
C ASP A 279 -13.47 -14.55 -0.41
N SER A 280 -12.55 -13.97 -1.21
CA SER A 280 -11.11 -14.23 -1.05
C SER A 280 -10.64 -13.86 0.36
N PRO A 281 -9.92 -14.76 1.07
CA PRO A 281 -9.37 -14.46 2.39
C PRO A 281 -8.51 -13.20 2.40
N ARG A 282 -8.53 -12.46 3.52
CA ARG A 282 -7.72 -11.25 3.69
C ARG A 282 -6.23 -11.55 3.44
N GLY A 283 -5.59 -10.64 2.69
CA GLY A 283 -4.17 -10.74 2.35
C GLY A 283 -3.86 -11.74 1.23
N LEU A 284 -4.86 -12.43 0.67
CA LEU A 284 -4.66 -13.36 -0.44
C LEU A 284 -5.01 -12.71 -1.78
N TRP A 285 -3.98 -12.44 -2.58
CA TRP A 285 -4.14 -12.05 -3.97
C TRP A 285 -4.15 -13.30 -4.86
N ARG A 286 -5.35 -13.77 -5.24
CA ARG A 286 -5.52 -14.88 -6.17
C ARG A 286 -4.93 -14.51 -7.53
N LYS A 287 -4.12 -15.42 -8.08
CA LYS A 287 -3.44 -15.23 -9.36
C LYS A 287 -3.47 -16.51 -10.18
N ALA A 288 -3.42 -16.36 -11.50
CA ALA A 288 -3.42 -17.45 -12.44
C ALA A 288 -2.74 -17.05 -13.75
N ALA A 289 -2.17 -18.03 -14.46
CA ALA A 289 -1.61 -17.85 -15.79
C ALA A 289 -2.66 -18.15 -16.87
N ILE A 290 -2.71 -17.33 -17.92
CA ILE A 290 -3.59 -17.54 -19.08
C ILE A 290 -3.01 -18.63 -19.97
N THR A 291 -3.68 -19.79 -20.06
CA THR A 291 -3.20 -20.94 -20.85
C THR A 291 -3.82 -21.03 -22.22
N LYS A 292 -4.99 -20.41 -22.44
CA LYS A 292 -5.68 -20.43 -23.74
C LYS A 292 -6.63 -19.25 -23.93
N LEU A 293 -6.61 -18.68 -25.13
CA LEU A 293 -7.57 -17.65 -25.55
C LEU A 293 -8.77 -18.30 -26.23
N LEU A 294 -9.99 -18.04 -25.74
CA LEU A 294 -11.22 -18.58 -26.31
C LEU A 294 -11.94 -17.50 -27.11
N LYS A 295 -11.83 -17.59 -28.44
CA LYS A 295 -12.48 -16.68 -29.38
C LYS A 295 -13.94 -17.09 -29.61
N GLY A 296 -14.84 -16.10 -29.60
CA GLY A 296 -16.23 -16.28 -30.01
C GLY A 296 -16.38 -16.41 -31.53
N SER A 297 -17.61 -16.61 -31.99
CA SER A 297 -17.96 -16.64 -33.41
C SER A 297 -17.64 -15.33 -34.15
N ASP A 298 -17.57 -14.21 -33.42
CA ASP A 298 -17.21 -12.88 -33.90
C ASP A 298 -15.71 -12.57 -33.77
N ALA A 299 -14.86 -13.60 -33.57
CA ALA A 299 -13.41 -13.52 -33.37
C ALA A 299 -12.93 -12.76 -32.12
N ASN A 300 -13.84 -12.18 -31.32
CA ASN A 300 -13.51 -11.49 -30.08
C ASN A 300 -13.26 -12.48 -28.93
N VAL A 301 -12.22 -12.24 -28.14
CA VAL A 301 -11.95 -13.01 -26.91
C VAL A 301 -12.81 -12.43 -25.79
N ARG A 302 -13.69 -13.25 -25.20
CA ARG A 302 -14.49 -12.87 -24.00
C ARG A 302 -14.20 -13.74 -22.79
N SER A 303 -13.64 -14.92 -23.04
CA SER A 303 -13.25 -15.88 -22.02
C SER A 303 -11.87 -16.44 -22.32
N VAL A 304 -11.20 -16.87 -21.27
CA VAL A 304 -9.88 -17.50 -21.35
C VAL A 304 -9.86 -18.71 -20.43
N GLU A 305 -8.98 -19.65 -20.74
CA GLU A 305 -8.60 -20.71 -19.82
C GLU A 305 -7.44 -20.21 -18.96
N ILE A 306 -7.57 -20.39 -17.65
CA ILE A 306 -6.57 -19.99 -16.66
C ILE A 306 -6.12 -21.20 -15.85
N LYS A 307 -4.87 -21.17 -15.39
CA LYS A 307 -4.28 -22.15 -14.49
C LYS A 307 -3.80 -21.47 -13.21
N TYR A 308 -4.31 -21.91 -12.06
CA TYR A 308 -3.89 -21.44 -10.75
C TYR A 308 -2.56 -22.10 -10.31
N ASP A 309 -1.96 -21.56 -9.25
CA ASP A 309 -0.70 -22.07 -8.68
C ASP A 309 -0.77 -23.52 -8.18
N ASP A 310 -1.96 -23.98 -7.77
CA ASP A 310 -2.22 -25.37 -7.36
C ASP A 310 -2.41 -26.33 -8.55
N GLY A 311 -2.34 -25.81 -9.78
CA GLY A 311 -2.53 -26.55 -11.01
C GLY A 311 -4.00 -26.68 -11.44
N PHE A 312 -4.95 -26.14 -10.68
CA PHE A 312 -6.36 -26.14 -11.06
C PHE A 312 -6.56 -25.31 -12.34
N VAL A 313 -7.27 -25.88 -13.32
CA VAL A 313 -7.55 -25.24 -14.61
C VAL A 313 -9.04 -24.95 -14.71
N THR A 314 -9.40 -23.72 -15.07
CA THR A 314 -10.79 -23.34 -15.24
C THR A 314 -10.96 -22.27 -16.32
N ARG A 315 -12.20 -22.05 -16.73
CA ARG A 315 -12.56 -20.96 -17.65
C ARG A 315 -13.08 -19.76 -16.88
N ARG A 316 -12.61 -18.58 -17.24
CA ARG A 316 -13.07 -17.30 -16.67
C ARG A 316 -13.35 -16.29 -17.78
N ALA A 317 -14.31 -15.42 -17.51
CA ALA A 317 -14.54 -14.24 -18.32
C ALA A 317 -13.46 -13.19 -18.03
N ILE A 318 -13.07 -12.42 -19.06
CA ILE A 318 -11.98 -11.43 -18.97
C ILE A 318 -12.28 -10.34 -17.93
N ASN A 319 -13.57 -10.04 -17.70
CA ASN A 319 -14.01 -9.07 -16.70
C ASN A 319 -13.71 -9.49 -15.24
N HIS A 320 -13.28 -10.73 -14.98
CA HIS A 320 -12.83 -11.17 -13.65
C HIS A 320 -11.30 -11.24 -13.55
N LEU A 321 -10.59 -10.87 -14.62
CA LEU A 321 -9.15 -10.89 -14.70
C LEU A 321 -8.61 -9.46 -14.73
N TYR A 322 -7.51 -9.27 -14.01
CA TYR A 322 -6.86 -7.97 -13.89
C TYR A 322 -5.37 -8.19 -14.10
N PRO A 323 -4.73 -7.52 -15.06
CA PRO A 323 -3.30 -7.67 -15.25
C PRO A 323 -2.56 -6.97 -14.10
N LEU A 324 -1.33 -7.41 -13.88
CA LEU A 324 -0.49 -6.94 -12.78
C LEU A 324 -0.06 -5.47 -12.98
N GLU A 325 0.28 -4.81 -11.87
CA GLU A 325 0.60 -3.37 -11.83
C GLU A 325 1.63 -2.99 -12.89
N GLU A 326 2.70 -3.78 -13.04
CA GLU A 326 3.74 -3.61 -14.06
C GLU A 326 3.84 -4.86 -14.94
N SER A 327 2.74 -5.16 -15.64
CA SER A 327 2.69 -6.14 -16.73
C SER A 327 3.26 -5.52 -18.02
N VAL A 328 4.06 -6.33 -18.76
CA VAL A 328 4.69 -5.95 -20.04
C VAL A 328 3.67 -5.93 -21.16
#